data_AF-A0A8J3N8K8-F1
#
_entry.id   AF-A0A8J3N8K8-F1
#
_cell.length_a   1.000
_cell.length_b   1.000
_cell.length_c   1.000
_cell.angle_alpha   90.00
_cell.angle_beta   90.00
_cell.angle_gamma   90.00
#
_symmetry.space_group_name_H-M   'P 1'
#
loop_
_entity.id
_entity.type
_entity.pdbx_description
1 polymer ?
#
loop_
_entity_poly.entity_id
_entity_poly.type
_entity_poly.pdbx_seq_one_letter_code
_entity_poly.pdbx_strand_id
1 'polypeptide(L)'
;MKAHFPKVGAFAILVCSVVFLTILLLNNTTQAHTGSSLITMTPTQMPTLTPKVNPTAFVTATPAVIYVSQSSAYSDPSVVIAIISIIISGLSLAFVVKYVIDTSAMAKATQDSAQATRKSAEAAEKTLLEMRNAREEENAPFVIVYTKFDHENMMLNVVVENIGKTVAKDIKLGFDPPLQIRIFRKDDLEDNILLTNGIHSLVPNNKILIPFAIAINYFNDNPPMVYAVKVGYSGNDTLPRQEIRYDLDLNHYRYQLEEREPVAKIAAAMESLSSNFFQYTEYFKGLLYDANDISNMLSRNLARTSYAIQRQGKVDVTVGLKDFVLTWTLGYGKDKKLLLKPFLFDLRSKCLLLSEETLRSTIENPDSSLNKAMQDIGVKLCKLGNMMLTRDGYVAAHSIQGSSIEEFNDLGDEIITDIRNLLQQIEKAEENLPSNDEESSAVAVQQSEISEKS
;
A
#
# COMPACT_ATOMS: atom_id res chain seq x y z
N MET A 1 -50.92 -53.04 8.71
CA MET A 1 -51.54 -54.29 8.20
C MET A 1 -50.62 -55.47 8.53
N LYS A 2 -50.99 -56.31 9.50
CA LYS A 2 -50.26 -57.53 9.88
C LYS A 2 -50.77 -58.68 9.01
N ALA A 3 -49.94 -59.21 8.11
CA ALA A 3 -50.26 -60.39 7.32
C ALA A 3 -49.94 -61.66 8.11
N HIS A 4 -50.98 -62.42 8.45
CA HIS A 4 -50.89 -63.76 9.04
C HIS A 4 -50.65 -64.78 7.93
N PHE A 5 -49.43 -65.32 7.83
CA PHE A 5 -49.15 -66.49 6.97
C PHE A 5 -49.45 -67.78 7.75
N PRO A 6 -50.20 -68.75 7.20
CA PRO A 6 -50.54 -69.99 7.90
C PRO A 6 -49.37 -70.98 7.84
N LYS A 7 -48.82 -71.33 9.01
CA LYS A 7 -47.76 -72.35 9.20
C LYS A 7 -48.21 -73.80 8.92
N VAL A 8 -49.40 -74.01 8.37
CA VAL A 8 -50.01 -75.35 8.23
C VAL A 8 -49.55 -76.08 6.95
N GLY A 9 -49.07 -75.36 5.94
CA GLY A 9 -48.70 -75.96 4.64
C GLY A 9 -47.42 -76.82 4.67
N ALA A 10 -46.43 -76.47 5.50
CA ALA A 10 -45.15 -77.18 5.49
C ALA A 10 -45.23 -78.59 6.10
N PHE A 11 -46.13 -78.80 7.08
CA PHE A 11 -46.30 -80.11 7.72
C PHE A 11 -47.02 -81.10 6.79
N ALA A 12 -48.00 -80.64 6.01
CA ALA A 12 -48.73 -81.47 5.05
C ALA A 12 -47.86 -81.94 3.88
N ILE A 13 -46.94 -81.09 3.39
CA ILE A 13 -46.02 -81.44 2.31
C ILE A 13 -44.98 -82.47 2.80
N LEU A 14 -44.50 -82.35 4.04
CA LEU A 14 -43.52 -83.28 4.60
C LEU A 14 -44.14 -84.68 4.86
N VAL A 15 -45.38 -84.75 5.32
CA VAL A 15 -46.13 -86.02 5.46
C VAL A 15 -46.40 -86.65 4.10
N CYS A 16 -46.80 -85.88 3.08
CA CYS A 16 -46.96 -86.40 1.71
C CYS A 16 -45.65 -86.91 1.10
N SER A 17 -44.52 -86.24 1.37
CA SER A 17 -43.21 -86.63 0.83
C SER A 17 -42.71 -87.96 1.40
N VAL A 18 -42.92 -88.19 2.71
CA VAL A 18 -42.52 -89.44 3.38
C VAL A 18 -43.41 -90.61 2.94
N VAL A 19 -44.70 -90.38 2.72
CA VAL A 19 -45.64 -91.37 2.15
C VAL A 19 -45.30 -91.68 0.69
N PHE A 20 -44.90 -90.68 -0.11
CA PHE A 20 -44.51 -90.89 -1.49
C PHE A 20 -43.17 -91.65 -1.62
N LEU A 21 -42.20 -91.37 -0.74
CA LEU A 21 -40.91 -92.06 -0.73
C LEU A 21 -41.04 -93.52 -0.26
N THR A 22 -41.96 -93.80 0.68
CA THR A 22 -42.27 -95.19 1.08
C THR A 22 -42.98 -95.96 -0.05
N ILE A 23 -43.89 -95.33 -0.80
CA ILE A 23 -44.52 -95.96 -1.98
C ILE A 23 -43.51 -96.20 -3.12
N LEU A 24 -42.55 -95.29 -3.34
CA LEU A 24 -41.50 -95.45 -4.35
C LEU A 24 -40.48 -96.55 -4.01
N LEU A 25 -40.19 -96.76 -2.73
CA LEU A 25 -39.29 -97.84 -2.27
C LEU A 25 -39.96 -99.22 -2.31
N LEU A 26 -41.29 -99.31 -2.25
CA LEU A 26 -42.03 -100.56 -2.40
C LEU A 26 -42.23 -101.00 -3.87
N ASN A 27 -42.12 -100.08 -4.83
CA ASN A 27 -42.39 -100.37 -6.25
C ASN A 27 -41.16 -100.53 -7.15
N ASN A 28 -39.94 -100.20 -6.67
CA ASN A 28 -38.71 -100.28 -7.48
C ASN A 28 -37.85 -101.50 -7.12
N THR A 29 -38.39 -102.69 -7.32
CA THR A 29 -37.60 -103.92 -7.54
C THR A 29 -37.90 -104.46 -8.93
N THR A 30 -37.50 -103.75 -9.98
CA THR A 30 -37.22 -104.32 -11.30
C THR A 30 -36.56 -103.30 -12.23
N GLN A 31 -35.50 -103.77 -12.89
CA GLN A 31 -34.80 -103.20 -14.04
C GLN A 31 -33.71 -102.12 -13.83
N ALA A 32 -32.52 -102.52 -14.26
CA ALA A 32 -31.32 -101.75 -14.49
C ALA A 32 -31.42 -100.91 -15.78
N HIS A 33 -30.76 -99.76 -15.83
CA HIS A 33 -29.65 -99.48 -16.75
C HIS A 33 -29.28 -97.97 -16.79
N THR A 34 -27.96 -97.72 -16.73
CA THR A 34 -27.15 -96.67 -17.39
C THR A 34 -27.78 -95.30 -17.71
N GLY A 35 -27.14 -94.22 -17.24
CA GLY A 35 -27.38 -92.89 -17.77
C GLY A 35 -26.64 -91.77 -17.04
N SER A 36 -25.34 -91.65 -17.29
CA SER A 36 -24.52 -90.50 -16.91
C SER A 36 -25.00 -89.24 -17.64
N SER A 37 -25.18 -88.12 -16.95
CA SER A 37 -25.10 -86.80 -17.59
C SER A 37 -24.49 -85.78 -16.64
N LEU A 38 -23.37 -85.21 -17.10
CA LEU A 38 -22.76 -84.01 -16.55
C LEU A 38 -23.68 -82.82 -16.80
N ILE A 39 -23.86 -81.97 -15.79
CA ILE A 39 -24.23 -80.57 -16.01
C ILE A 39 -23.09 -79.71 -15.47
N THR A 40 -22.38 -79.11 -16.40
CA THR A 40 -21.36 -78.08 -16.19
C THR A 40 -22.04 -76.77 -15.86
N MET A 41 -21.78 -76.20 -14.68
CA MET A 41 -22.08 -74.79 -14.40
C MET A 41 -20.77 -74.03 -14.17
N THR A 42 -20.57 -73.00 -14.98
CA THR A 42 -19.42 -72.09 -14.96
C THR A 42 -19.62 -71.03 -13.88
N PRO A 43 -18.75 -70.92 -12.85
CA PRO A 43 -18.81 -69.81 -11.91
C PRO A 43 -18.01 -68.61 -12.43
N THR A 44 -18.66 -67.44 -12.42
CA THR A 44 -18.05 -66.14 -12.70
C THR A 44 -17.17 -65.73 -11.52
N GLN A 45 -15.95 -65.29 -11.82
CA GLN A 45 -14.89 -64.96 -10.87
C GLN A 45 -15.27 -63.75 -9.99
N MET A 46 -15.02 -63.87 -8.68
CA MET A 46 -14.79 -62.72 -7.79
C MET A 46 -13.34 -62.79 -7.27
N PRO A 47 -12.68 -61.63 -7.05
CA PRO A 47 -11.28 -61.59 -6.67
C PRO A 47 -11.03 -62.08 -5.25
N THR A 48 -10.11 -63.02 -5.17
CA THR A 48 -9.54 -63.68 -4.00
C THR A 48 -8.83 -62.70 -3.06
N LEU A 49 -9.25 -62.64 -1.80
CA LEU A 49 -8.38 -62.32 -0.68
C LEU A 49 -8.01 -63.64 0.02
N THR A 50 -6.72 -63.95 0.02
CA THR A 50 -6.10 -65.14 0.61
C THR A 50 -6.05 -65.05 2.13
N PRO A 51 -6.48 -66.10 2.84
CA PRO A 51 -5.82 -66.49 4.08
C PRO A 51 -5.11 -67.84 3.92
N LYS A 52 -3.88 -67.83 4.41
CA LYS A 52 -2.87 -68.90 4.46
C LYS A 52 -3.39 -70.09 5.28
N VAL A 53 -3.63 -71.23 4.64
CA VAL A 53 -3.94 -72.52 5.31
C VAL A 53 -2.67 -73.36 5.38
N ASN A 54 -2.32 -73.79 6.60
CA ASN A 54 -1.32 -74.83 6.87
C ASN A 54 -1.91 -76.21 6.54
N PRO A 55 -1.19 -77.11 5.84
CA PRO A 55 -1.68 -78.44 5.52
C PRO A 55 -1.20 -79.46 6.55
N THR A 56 -2.12 -80.15 7.23
CA THR A 56 -1.73 -81.34 8.00
C THR A 56 -2.81 -82.42 7.95
N ALA A 57 -2.37 -83.55 7.38
CA ALA A 57 -2.84 -84.93 7.57
C ALA A 57 -4.26 -85.31 7.11
N PHE A 58 -4.33 -85.76 5.86
CA PHE A 58 -5.24 -86.82 5.45
C PHE A 58 -4.83 -88.14 6.15
N VAL A 59 -5.71 -88.68 6.99
CA VAL A 59 -5.58 -90.05 7.50
C VAL A 59 -6.37 -90.97 6.57
N THR A 60 -5.62 -91.78 5.82
CA THR A 60 -6.10 -92.87 4.98
C THR A 60 -6.56 -94.02 5.88
N ALA A 61 -7.87 -94.21 6.03
CA ALA A 61 -8.42 -95.38 6.72
C ALA A 61 -8.80 -96.45 5.68
N THR A 62 -8.20 -97.62 5.84
CA THR A 62 -8.36 -98.87 5.08
C THR A 62 -9.80 -99.39 5.10
N PRO A 63 -10.32 -99.97 3.99
CA PRO A 63 -11.61 -100.66 4.00
C PRO A 63 -11.44 -102.02 4.70
N ALA A 64 -11.90 -102.12 5.95
CA ALA A 64 -12.02 -103.40 6.64
C ALA A 64 -13.19 -104.19 6.03
N VAL A 65 -12.87 -105.29 5.35
CA VAL A 65 -13.83 -106.29 4.88
C VAL A 65 -14.29 -107.12 6.08
N ILE A 66 -15.52 -106.90 6.54
CA ILE A 66 -16.15 -107.68 7.59
C ILE A 66 -16.92 -108.85 6.94
N TYR A 67 -16.42 -110.07 7.11
CA TYR A 67 -17.19 -111.30 6.84
C TYR A 67 -18.13 -111.54 8.02
N VAL A 68 -19.44 -111.41 7.80
CA VAL A 68 -20.47 -111.81 8.78
C VAL A 68 -20.93 -113.23 8.44
N SER A 69 -20.55 -114.20 9.28
CA SER A 69 -21.09 -115.55 9.28
C SER A 69 -22.54 -115.52 9.77
N GLN A 70 -23.47 -116.03 8.95
CA GLN A 70 -24.87 -116.17 9.35
C GLN A 70 -25.04 -117.42 10.22
N SER A 71 -25.32 -117.21 11.51
CA SER A 71 -25.86 -118.23 12.39
C SER A 71 -27.37 -118.33 12.12
N SER A 72 -27.80 -119.52 11.69
CA SER A 72 -29.19 -119.87 11.41
C SER A 72 -29.93 -120.10 12.72
N ALA A 73 -30.36 -119.02 13.36
CA ALA A 73 -31.41 -119.03 14.37
C ALA A 73 -32.54 -118.15 13.83
N TYR A 74 -33.50 -118.84 13.19
CA TYR A 74 -34.70 -118.29 12.57
C TYR A 74 -35.56 -117.60 13.63
N SER A 75 -35.31 -116.32 13.85
CA SER A 75 -36.29 -115.36 14.32
C SER A 75 -36.58 -114.47 13.12
N ASP A 76 -37.87 -114.39 12.75
CA ASP A 76 -38.36 -113.74 11.54
C ASP A 76 -37.62 -112.42 11.25
N PRO A 77 -36.72 -112.36 10.24
CA PRO A 77 -35.83 -111.20 10.01
C PRO A 77 -36.61 -109.91 9.75
N SER A 78 -37.89 -110.06 9.40
CA SER A 78 -38.89 -109.00 9.25
C SER A 78 -38.97 -108.08 10.48
N VAL A 79 -38.91 -108.64 11.71
CA VAL A 79 -39.11 -107.83 12.94
C VAL A 79 -37.85 -107.06 13.32
N VAL A 80 -36.67 -107.67 13.21
CA VAL A 80 -35.39 -107.01 13.55
C VAL A 80 -35.07 -105.91 12.54
N ILE A 81 -35.29 -106.17 11.24
CA ILE A 81 -35.14 -105.15 10.19
C ILE A 81 -36.15 -104.01 10.40
N ALA A 82 -37.39 -104.32 10.80
CA ALA A 82 -38.38 -103.29 11.13
C ALA A 82 -37.95 -102.40 12.31
N ILE A 83 -37.43 -102.97 13.40
CA ILE A 83 -36.94 -102.20 14.56
C ILE A 83 -35.78 -101.28 14.17
N ILE A 84 -34.80 -101.80 13.43
CA ILE A 84 -33.65 -100.99 12.94
C ILE A 84 -34.13 -99.87 12.01
N SER A 85 -35.09 -100.15 11.13
CA SER A 85 -35.65 -99.15 10.22
C SER A 85 -36.37 -98.02 10.97
N ILE A 86 -37.06 -98.33 12.07
CA ILE A 86 -37.74 -97.35 12.93
C ILE A 86 -36.72 -96.47 13.65
N ILE A 87 -35.62 -97.05 14.16
CA ILE A 87 -34.55 -96.30 14.83
C ILE A 87 -33.85 -95.34 13.85
N ILE A 88 -33.49 -95.83 12.66
CA ILE A 88 -32.87 -95.02 11.62
C ILE A 88 -33.83 -93.90 11.17
N SER A 89 -35.11 -94.22 11.03
CA SER A 89 -36.15 -93.23 10.68
C SER A 89 -36.36 -92.19 11.78
N GLY A 90 -36.28 -92.58 13.06
CA GLY A 90 -36.35 -91.67 14.19
C GLY A 90 -35.15 -90.72 14.26
N LEU A 91 -33.94 -91.24 14.03
CA LEU A 91 -32.71 -90.42 13.98
C LEU A 91 -32.70 -89.47 12.78
N SER A 92 -33.06 -89.94 11.59
CA SER A 92 -33.13 -89.09 10.40
C SER A 92 -34.18 -87.98 10.58
N LEU A 93 -35.33 -88.27 11.19
CA LEU A 93 -36.32 -87.27 11.54
C LEU A 93 -35.77 -86.23 12.52
N ALA A 94 -35.05 -86.64 13.56
CA ALA A 94 -34.44 -85.72 14.52
C ALA A 94 -33.41 -84.78 13.84
N PHE A 95 -32.61 -85.30 12.91
CA PHE A 95 -31.68 -84.49 12.11
C PHE A 95 -32.40 -83.48 11.22
N VAL A 96 -33.49 -83.89 10.56
CA VAL A 96 -34.29 -82.98 9.71
C VAL A 96 -34.93 -81.88 10.56
N VAL A 97 -35.48 -82.20 11.73
CA VAL A 97 -36.07 -81.21 12.64
C VAL A 97 -35.02 -80.19 13.07
N LYS A 98 -33.84 -80.65 13.47
CA LYS A 98 -32.72 -79.75 13.83
C LYS A 98 -32.31 -78.86 12.66
N TYR A 99 -32.13 -79.43 11.47
CA TYR A 99 -31.76 -78.69 10.26
C TYR A 99 -32.78 -77.60 9.91
N VAL A 100 -34.08 -77.89 10.05
CA VAL A 100 -35.15 -76.90 9.79
C VAL A 100 -35.14 -75.78 10.83
N ILE A 101 -34.90 -76.09 12.12
CA ILE A 101 -34.77 -75.06 13.17
C ILE A 101 -33.60 -74.13 12.86
N ASP A 102 -32.42 -74.68 12.57
CA ASP A 102 -31.21 -73.89 12.26
C ASP A 102 -31.39 -73.07 10.97
N THR A 103 -32.00 -73.66 9.93
CA THR A 103 -32.32 -72.96 8.68
C THR A 103 -33.33 -71.84 8.91
N SER A 104 -34.32 -72.03 9.78
CA SER A 104 -35.29 -70.98 10.12
C SER A 104 -34.67 -69.82 10.90
N ALA A 105 -33.71 -70.10 11.78
CA ALA A 105 -32.95 -69.09 12.51
C ALA A 105 -32.05 -68.29 11.55
N MET A 106 -31.39 -68.96 10.60
CA MET A 106 -30.56 -68.31 9.59
C MET A 106 -31.40 -67.47 8.61
N ALA A 107 -32.57 -67.95 8.20
CA ALA A 107 -33.51 -67.20 7.37
C ALA A 107 -33.99 -65.92 8.08
N LYS A 108 -34.29 -66.00 9.38
CA LYS A 108 -34.66 -64.85 10.20
C LYS A 108 -33.49 -63.85 10.32
N ALA A 109 -32.28 -64.33 10.60
CA ALA A 109 -31.08 -63.49 10.67
C ALA A 109 -30.77 -62.80 9.32
N THR A 110 -31.01 -63.50 8.20
CA THR A 110 -30.86 -62.96 6.84
C THR A 110 -31.90 -61.88 6.56
N GLN A 111 -33.14 -62.09 7.01
CA GLN A 111 -34.20 -61.09 6.90
C GLN A 111 -33.90 -59.85 7.74
N ASP A 112 -33.45 -60.02 8.99
CA ASP A 112 -33.07 -58.93 9.88
C ASP A 112 -31.86 -58.16 9.32
N SER A 113 -30.88 -58.86 8.75
CA SER A 113 -29.73 -58.26 8.06
C SER A 113 -30.17 -57.47 6.82
N ALA A 114 -31.03 -58.04 5.96
CA ALA A 114 -31.55 -57.34 4.79
C ALA A 114 -32.36 -56.09 5.18
N GLN A 115 -33.12 -56.14 6.27
CA GLN A 115 -33.83 -54.98 6.79
C GLN A 115 -32.88 -53.92 7.34
N ALA A 116 -31.82 -54.32 8.05
CA ALA A 116 -30.78 -53.41 8.52
C ALA A 116 -30.05 -52.75 7.34
N THR A 117 -29.67 -53.51 6.31
CA THR A 117 -29.06 -52.97 5.08
C THR A 117 -29.96 -51.96 4.39
N ARG A 118 -31.28 -52.23 4.30
CA ARG A 118 -32.24 -51.27 3.72
C ARG A 118 -32.32 -49.97 4.52
N LYS A 119 -32.39 -50.06 5.85
CA LYS A 119 -32.40 -48.87 6.72
C LYS A 119 -31.10 -48.07 6.61
N SER A 120 -29.96 -48.75 6.53
CA SER A 120 -28.67 -48.09 6.32
C SER A 120 -28.58 -47.40 4.96
N ALA A 121 -29.12 -48.01 3.91
CA ALA A 121 -29.19 -47.38 2.59
C ALA A 121 -30.08 -46.13 2.61
N GLU A 122 -31.26 -46.19 3.21
CA GLU A 122 -32.16 -45.04 3.35
C GLU A 122 -31.53 -43.90 4.17
N ALA A 123 -30.83 -44.23 5.25
CA ALA A 123 -30.10 -43.25 6.05
C ALA A 123 -28.96 -42.61 5.25
N ALA A 124 -28.19 -43.39 4.50
CA ALA A 124 -27.12 -42.89 3.64
C ALA A 124 -27.65 -41.96 2.54
N GLU A 125 -28.80 -42.29 1.93
CA GLU A 125 -29.48 -41.42 0.97
C GLU A 125 -29.86 -40.07 1.58
N LYS A 126 -30.41 -40.08 2.81
CA LYS A 126 -30.74 -38.85 3.55
C LYS A 126 -29.50 -38.02 3.85
N THR A 127 -28.42 -38.63 4.33
CA THR A 127 -27.16 -37.92 4.59
C THR A 127 -26.56 -37.33 3.31
N LEU A 128 -26.59 -38.06 2.19
CA LEU A 128 -26.12 -37.53 0.91
C LEU A 128 -26.97 -36.34 0.44
N LEU A 129 -28.28 -36.37 0.65
CA LEU A 129 -29.16 -35.26 0.34
C LEU A 129 -28.87 -34.03 1.23
N GLU A 130 -28.70 -34.23 2.54
CA GLU A 130 -28.33 -33.16 3.46
C GLU A 130 -26.97 -32.55 3.13
N MET A 131 -25.96 -33.39 2.85
CA MET A 131 -24.64 -32.94 2.42
C MET A 131 -24.69 -32.17 1.09
N ARG A 132 -25.56 -32.59 0.17
CA ARG A 132 -25.78 -31.89 -1.09
C ARG A 132 -26.41 -30.51 -0.84
N ASN A 133 -27.49 -30.45 -0.08
CA ASN A 133 -28.17 -29.20 0.25
C ASN A 133 -27.23 -28.24 0.97
N ALA A 134 -26.47 -28.71 1.96
CA ALA A 134 -25.50 -27.91 2.69
C ALA A 134 -24.40 -27.36 1.75
N ARG A 135 -23.92 -28.16 0.81
CA ARG A 135 -22.95 -27.68 -0.22
C ARG A 135 -23.58 -26.68 -1.18
N GLU A 136 -24.84 -26.86 -1.55
CA GLU A 136 -25.55 -25.92 -2.43
C GLU A 136 -25.80 -24.58 -1.72
N GLU A 137 -26.13 -24.60 -0.42
CA GLU A 137 -26.26 -23.41 0.43
C GLU A 137 -24.90 -22.72 0.67
N GLU A 138 -23.85 -23.48 1.00
CA GLU A 138 -22.51 -22.92 1.25
C GLU A 138 -21.89 -22.30 -0.01
N ASN A 139 -22.27 -22.82 -1.19
CA ASN A 139 -21.83 -22.30 -2.48
C ASN A 139 -22.83 -21.32 -3.10
N ALA A 140 -23.90 -20.93 -2.41
CA ALA A 140 -24.87 -19.99 -2.96
C ALA A 140 -24.23 -18.61 -3.22
N PRO A 141 -24.72 -17.86 -4.23
CA PRO A 141 -24.36 -16.46 -4.37
C PRO A 141 -24.97 -15.64 -3.23
N PHE A 142 -24.33 -14.52 -2.90
CA PHE A 142 -24.84 -13.61 -1.88
C PHE A 142 -24.57 -12.18 -2.30
N VAL A 143 -25.63 -11.48 -2.72
CA VAL A 143 -25.53 -10.13 -3.26
C VAL A 143 -25.91 -9.14 -2.17
N ILE A 144 -24.96 -8.26 -1.83
CA ILE A 144 -25.18 -7.15 -0.91
C ILE A 144 -25.31 -5.85 -1.70
N VAL A 145 -26.08 -4.91 -1.16
CA VAL A 145 -26.21 -3.55 -1.72
C VAL A 145 -25.93 -2.56 -0.61
N TYR A 146 -25.05 -1.61 -0.88
CA TYR A 146 -24.69 -0.54 0.06
C TYR A 146 -24.37 0.75 -0.69
N THR A 147 -24.30 1.87 0.02
CA THR A 147 -23.93 3.16 -0.54
C THR A 147 -22.44 3.42 -0.34
N LYS A 148 -21.80 4.10 -1.30
CA LYS A 148 -20.43 4.55 -1.17
C LYS A 148 -20.29 5.99 -1.67
N PHE A 149 -19.67 6.82 -0.83
CA PHE A 149 -19.28 8.18 -1.21
C PHE A 149 -17.88 8.17 -1.83
N ASP A 150 -17.77 8.74 -3.03
CA ASP A 150 -16.50 9.01 -3.70
C ASP A 150 -16.08 10.46 -3.41
N HIS A 151 -15.01 10.62 -2.64
CA HIS A 151 -14.50 11.93 -2.21
C HIS A 151 -13.85 12.72 -3.34
N GLU A 152 -13.33 12.06 -4.37
CA GLU A 152 -12.63 12.72 -5.48
C GLU A 152 -13.61 13.46 -6.37
N ASN A 153 -14.69 12.77 -6.75
CA ASN A 153 -15.72 13.30 -7.65
C ASN A 153 -16.95 13.83 -6.92
N MET A 154 -16.96 13.76 -5.59
CA MET A 154 -18.09 14.08 -4.72
C MET A 154 -19.38 13.35 -5.15
N MET A 155 -19.26 12.10 -5.59
CA MET A 155 -20.39 11.31 -6.08
C MET A 155 -20.89 10.31 -5.05
N LEU A 156 -22.21 10.17 -4.96
CA LEU A 156 -22.88 9.09 -4.26
C LEU A 156 -23.12 7.93 -5.23
N ASN A 157 -22.66 6.76 -4.86
CA ASN A 157 -22.79 5.53 -5.63
C ASN A 157 -23.61 4.50 -4.85
N VAL A 158 -24.48 3.78 -5.56
CA VAL A 158 -25.01 2.50 -5.08
C VAL A 158 -24.05 1.42 -5.55
N VAL A 159 -23.57 0.61 -4.60
CA VAL A 159 -22.66 -0.49 -4.85
C VAL A 159 -23.44 -1.80 -4.74
N VAL A 160 -23.37 -2.61 -5.79
CA VAL A 160 -23.91 -3.96 -5.80
C VAL A 160 -22.73 -4.92 -5.85
N GLU A 161 -22.59 -5.77 -4.83
CA GLU A 161 -21.43 -6.63 -4.67
C GLU A 161 -21.86 -8.06 -4.39
N ASN A 162 -21.25 -9.03 -5.07
CA ASN A 162 -21.46 -10.44 -4.80
C ASN A 162 -20.34 -10.96 -3.90
N ILE A 163 -20.64 -11.17 -2.62
CA ILE A 163 -19.71 -11.75 -1.63
C ILE A 163 -19.88 -13.27 -1.48
N GLY A 164 -20.78 -13.88 -2.26
CA GLY A 164 -20.97 -15.33 -2.30
C GLY A 164 -19.89 -16.05 -3.09
N LYS A 165 -19.94 -17.40 -3.09
CA LYS A 165 -18.92 -18.23 -3.75
C LYS A 165 -19.20 -18.54 -5.23
N THR A 166 -20.42 -18.28 -5.71
CA THR A 166 -20.82 -18.53 -7.10
C THR A 166 -21.41 -17.28 -7.76
N VAL A 167 -21.62 -17.36 -9.08
CA VAL A 167 -22.15 -16.27 -9.89
C VAL A 167 -23.61 -16.00 -9.55
N ALA A 168 -23.94 -14.74 -9.22
CA ALA A 168 -25.31 -14.27 -9.10
C ALA A 168 -25.84 -13.87 -10.48
N LYS A 169 -27.04 -14.31 -10.84
CA LYS A 169 -27.70 -14.02 -12.12
C LYS A 169 -28.99 -13.21 -11.90
N ASP A 170 -29.42 -12.50 -12.94
CA ASP A 170 -30.70 -11.79 -13.02
C ASP A 170 -31.04 -10.91 -11.80
N ILE A 171 -30.04 -10.16 -11.34
CA ILE A 171 -30.12 -9.30 -10.16
C ILE A 171 -31.02 -8.12 -10.49
N LYS A 172 -32.11 -7.97 -9.75
CA LYS A 172 -33.06 -6.87 -9.84
C LYS A 172 -33.07 -6.08 -8.54
N LEU A 173 -33.08 -4.76 -8.67
CA LEU A 173 -33.10 -3.83 -7.55
C LEU A 173 -34.43 -3.07 -7.58
N GLY A 174 -35.10 -3.00 -6.44
CA GLY A 174 -36.26 -2.14 -6.22
C GLY A 174 -36.00 -1.20 -5.06
N PHE A 175 -36.22 0.10 -5.25
CA PHE A 175 -35.99 1.13 -4.23
C PHE A 175 -37.32 1.71 -3.77
N ASP A 176 -37.48 1.86 -2.45
CA ASP A 176 -38.63 2.52 -1.82
C ASP A 176 -38.13 3.53 -0.76
N PRO A 177 -38.27 4.85 -0.98
CA PRO A 177 -38.88 5.49 -2.16
C PRO A 177 -38.03 5.29 -3.43
N PRO A 178 -38.56 5.61 -4.63
CA PRO A 178 -37.78 5.52 -5.87
C PRO A 178 -36.46 6.30 -5.79
N LEU A 179 -35.36 5.70 -6.23
CA LEU A 179 -34.04 6.30 -6.16
C LEU A 179 -33.99 7.58 -7.00
N GLN A 180 -33.67 8.71 -6.38
CA GLN A 180 -33.56 9.99 -7.07
C GLN A 180 -32.20 10.12 -7.76
N ILE A 181 -32.12 9.71 -9.03
CA ILE A 181 -30.91 9.92 -9.85
C ILE A 181 -30.86 11.39 -10.29
N ARG A 182 -29.76 12.07 -10.00
CA ARG A 182 -29.57 13.51 -10.23
C ARG A 182 -28.23 13.85 -10.91
N ILE A 183 -27.59 12.87 -11.55
CA ILE A 183 -26.34 13.09 -12.29
C ILE A 183 -26.63 13.48 -13.74
N PHE A 184 -27.69 12.92 -14.32
CA PHE A 184 -28.04 13.10 -15.72
C PHE A 184 -29.28 14.01 -15.85
N ARG A 185 -29.59 14.48 -17.07
CA ARG A 185 -30.81 15.30 -17.26
C ARG A 185 -32.02 14.44 -16.89
N LYS A 186 -33.12 15.09 -16.50
CA LYS A 186 -34.32 14.45 -15.93
C LYS A 186 -34.91 13.31 -16.79
N ASP A 187 -34.57 13.28 -18.07
CA ASP A 187 -35.04 12.33 -19.08
C ASP A 187 -34.19 11.03 -19.15
N ASP A 188 -33.01 10.99 -18.51
CA ASP A 188 -32.04 9.88 -18.65
C ASP A 188 -32.16 8.80 -17.54
N LEU A 189 -33.19 8.90 -16.69
CA LEU A 189 -33.38 8.01 -15.52
C LEU A 189 -33.93 6.64 -15.92
N GLU A 190 -34.79 6.61 -16.93
CA GLU A 190 -35.29 5.39 -17.57
C GLU A 190 -34.17 4.67 -18.35
N ASP A 191 -33.13 5.40 -18.73
CA ASP A 191 -32.01 4.93 -19.57
C ASP A 191 -30.86 4.29 -18.79
N ASN A 192 -30.85 4.30 -17.46
CA ASN A 192 -29.87 3.51 -16.71
C ASN A 192 -30.24 2.02 -16.78
N ILE A 193 -29.80 1.39 -17.87
CA ILE A 193 -30.02 -0.02 -18.21
C ILE A 193 -29.75 -0.94 -17.02
N LEU A 194 -28.79 -0.62 -16.14
CA LEU A 194 -28.45 -1.46 -14.99
C LEU A 194 -29.50 -1.44 -13.88
N LEU A 195 -30.24 -0.33 -13.71
CA LEU A 195 -31.31 -0.22 -12.73
C LEU A 195 -32.64 -0.72 -13.29
N THR A 196 -32.91 -0.46 -14.58
CA THR A 196 -34.17 -0.84 -15.24
C THR A 196 -34.19 -2.32 -15.67
N ASN A 197 -33.15 -2.77 -16.38
CA ASN A 197 -33.07 -4.14 -16.90
C ASN A 197 -32.42 -5.12 -15.91
N GLY A 198 -31.81 -4.60 -14.84
CA GLY A 198 -31.08 -5.37 -13.85
C GLY A 198 -29.68 -5.80 -14.33
N ILE A 199 -28.92 -6.38 -13.40
CA ILE A 199 -27.58 -6.89 -13.67
C ILE A 199 -27.70 -8.37 -14.04
N HIS A 200 -27.33 -8.70 -15.27
CA HIS A 200 -27.50 -10.06 -15.81
C HIS A 200 -26.68 -11.10 -15.06
N SER A 201 -25.44 -10.74 -14.70
CA SER A 201 -24.51 -11.64 -14.02
C SER A 201 -23.49 -10.85 -13.21
N LEU A 202 -23.22 -11.29 -11.99
CA LEU A 202 -22.18 -10.75 -11.12
C LEU A 202 -21.37 -11.90 -10.52
N VAL A 203 -20.10 -11.99 -10.92
CA VAL A 203 -19.20 -13.05 -10.45
C VAL A 203 -18.78 -12.82 -8.99
N PRO A 204 -18.33 -13.86 -8.27
CA PRO A 204 -17.84 -13.75 -6.90
C PRO A 204 -16.79 -12.66 -6.71
N ASN A 205 -16.86 -11.95 -5.58
CA ASN A 205 -15.95 -10.87 -5.14
C ASN A 205 -15.84 -9.68 -6.11
N ASN A 206 -16.81 -9.53 -7.01
CA ASN A 206 -16.89 -8.37 -7.89
C ASN A 206 -18.03 -7.44 -7.47
N LYS A 207 -17.83 -6.17 -7.77
CA LYS A 207 -18.76 -5.08 -7.46
C LYS A 207 -19.00 -4.21 -8.67
N ILE A 208 -20.22 -3.70 -8.76
CA ILE A 208 -20.64 -2.70 -9.73
C ILE A 208 -20.94 -1.42 -8.97
N LEU A 209 -20.36 -0.32 -9.42
CA LEU A 209 -20.61 1.01 -8.88
C LEU A 209 -21.58 1.72 -9.82
N ILE A 210 -22.74 2.10 -9.30
CA ILE A 210 -23.77 2.83 -10.03
C ILE A 210 -23.82 4.25 -9.44
N PRO A 211 -23.21 5.25 -10.08
CA PRO A 211 -23.30 6.62 -9.62
C PRO A 211 -24.75 7.08 -9.77
N PHE A 212 -25.33 7.71 -8.74
CA PHE A 212 -26.71 8.23 -8.80
C PHE A 212 -26.86 9.72 -8.47
N ALA A 213 -25.97 10.35 -7.69
CA ALA A 213 -26.06 11.78 -7.41
C ALA A 213 -24.70 12.44 -7.13
N ILE A 214 -24.58 13.74 -7.39
CA ILE A 214 -23.51 14.59 -6.84
C ILE A 214 -23.91 15.00 -5.43
N ALA A 215 -23.09 14.71 -4.44
CA ALA A 215 -23.45 14.77 -3.03
C ALA A 215 -23.88 16.17 -2.57
N ILE A 216 -23.16 17.23 -2.99
CA ILE A 216 -23.53 18.62 -2.63
C ILE A 216 -24.96 18.95 -3.09
N ASN A 217 -25.27 18.66 -4.35
CA ASN A 217 -26.58 18.95 -4.91
C ASN A 217 -27.66 18.07 -4.27
N TYR A 218 -27.31 16.80 -4.03
CA TYR A 218 -28.22 15.86 -3.40
C TYR A 218 -28.62 16.35 -2.01
N PHE A 219 -27.68 16.66 -1.12
CA PHE A 219 -28.01 17.01 0.26
C PHE A 219 -28.67 18.40 0.41
N ASN A 220 -28.42 19.34 -0.50
CA ASN A 220 -29.05 20.66 -0.48
C ASN A 220 -30.58 20.62 -0.75
N ASP A 221 -31.04 19.64 -1.53
CA ASP A 221 -32.44 19.55 -1.99
C ASP A 221 -33.37 18.80 -1.01
N ASN A 222 -32.88 18.43 0.19
CA ASN A 222 -33.61 17.62 1.19
C ASN A 222 -34.29 16.34 0.61
N PRO A 223 -33.56 15.46 -0.10
CA PRO A 223 -34.09 14.21 -0.62
C PRO A 223 -34.31 13.18 0.51
N PRO A 224 -34.95 12.03 0.21
CA PRO A 224 -34.98 10.91 1.14
C PRO A 224 -33.55 10.50 1.55
N MET A 225 -33.35 10.34 2.86
CA MET A 225 -32.05 9.93 3.43
C MET A 225 -31.97 8.42 3.67
N VAL A 226 -33.11 7.73 3.66
CA VAL A 226 -33.20 6.28 3.87
C VAL A 226 -33.97 5.66 2.70
N TYR A 227 -33.41 4.59 2.14
CA TYR A 227 -34.03 3.81 1.07
C TYR A 227 -34.11 2.34 1.47
N ALA A 228 -35.31 1.77 1.43
CA ALA A 228 -35.51 0.33 1.53
C ALA A 228 -35.27 -0.29 0.14
N VAL A 229 -34.24 -1.13 0.03
CA VAL A 229 -33.83 -1.77 -1.22
C VAL A 229 -34.17 -3.24 -1.19
N LYS A 230 -34.99 -3.67 -2.14
CA LYS A 230 -35.29 -5.08 -2.42
C LYS A 230 -34.35 -5.58 -3.49
N VAL A 231 -33.59 -6.62 -3.18
CA VAL A 231 -32.60 -7.23 -4.07
C VAL A 231 -33.07 -8.64 -4.38
N GLY A 232 -33.43 -8.89 -5.63
CA GLY A 232 -33.87 -10.20 -6.08
C GLY A 232 -32.88 -10.80 -7.07
N TYR A 233 -32.29 -11.95 -6.79
CA TYR A 233 -31.30 -12.61 -7.66
C TYR A 233 -31.49 -14.14 -7.69
N SER A 234 -30.93 -14.77 -8.72
CA SER A 234 -30.86 -16.23 -8.85
C SER A 234 -29.41 -16.70 -8.80
N GLY A 235 -29.20 -17.94 -8.38
CA GLY A 235 -27.90 -18.59 -8.47
C GLY A 235 -27.81 -19.48 -9.69
N ASN A 236 -27.19 -20.64 -9.52
CA ASN A 236 -27.25 -21.68 -10.54
C ASN A 236 -28.71 -22.18 -10.68
N ASP A 237 -29.06 -22.72 -11.85
CA ASP A 237 -30.46 -22.96 -12.27
C ASP A 237 -31.28 -23.88 -11.33
N THR A 238 -30.62 -24.52 -10.36
CA THR A 238 -31.23 -25.37 -9.34
C THR A 238 -31.69 -24.63 -8.07
N LEU A 239 -31.22 -23.40 -7.84
CA LEU A 239 -31.54 -22.64 -6.62
C LEU A 239 -32.77 -21.74 -6.83
N PRO A 240 -33.69 -21.68 -5.86
CA PRO A 240 -34.82 -20.75 -5.91
C PRO A 240 -34.33 -19.30 -5.90
N ARG A 241 -35.10 -18.40 -6.52
CA ARG A 241 -34.84 -16.96 -6.51
C ARG A 241 -34.82 -16.45 -5.07
N GLN A 242 -33.74 -15.78 -4.68
CA GLN A 242 -33.60 -15.15 -3.37
C GLN A 242 -34.06 -13.69 -3.45
N GLU A 243 -34.74 -13.21 -2.40
CA GLU A 243 -35.11 -11.81 -2.23
C GLU A 243 -34.66 -11.36 -0.84
N ILE A 244 -33.79 -10.34 -0.82
CA ILE A 244 -33.22 -9.78 0.41
C ILE A 244 -33.57 -8.29 0.47
N ARG A 245 -33.74 -7.75 1.68
CA ARG A 245 -33.99 -6.33 1.90
C ARG A 245 -32.83 -5.68 2.65
N TYR A 246 -32.44 -4.49 2.22
CA TYR A 246 -31.42 -3.66 2.82
C TYR A 246 -31.95 -2.25 3.06
N ASP A 247 -31.55 -1.63 4.16
CA ASP A 247 -31.83 -0.22 4.43
C ASP A 247 -30.57 0.59 4.14
N LEU A 248 -30.63 1.43 3.11
CA LEU A 248 -29.53 2.33 2.73
C LEU A 248 -29.73 3.68 3.42
N ASP A 249 -28.90 3.98 4.42
CA ASP A 249 -28.89 5.26 5.13
C ASP A 249 -27.77 6.18 4.62
N LEU A 250 -28.15 7.33 4.10
CA LEU A 250 -27.27 8.37 3.58
C LEU A 250 -26.92 9.45 4.61
N ASN A 251 -27.55 9.45 5.79
CA ASN A 251 -27.33 10.49 6.81
C ASN A 251 -25.87 10.58 7.25
N HIS A 252 -25.15 9.46 7.26
CA HIS A 252 -23.74 9.44 7.65
C HIS A 252 -22.87 10.35 6.75
N TYR A 253 -23.18 10.47 5.46
CA TYR A 253 -22.42 11.30 4.53
C TYR A 253 -22.72 12.80 4.67
N ARG A 254 -23.90 13.15 5.17
CA ARG A 254 -24.28 14.56 5.37
C ARG A 254 -23.33 15.25 6.35
N TYR A 255 -23.06 14.62 7.49
CA TYR A 255 -22.15 15.15 8.50
C TYR A 255 -20.71 15.29 7.98
N GLN A 256 -20.25 14.36 7.16
CA GLN A 256 -18.90 14.42 6.56
C GLN A 256 -18.72 15.61 5.59
N LEU A 257 -19.81 16.07 4.97
CA LEU A 257 -19.76 17.21 4.05
C LEU A 257 -19.84 18.55 4.78
N GLU A 258 -20.57 18.61 5.91
CA GLU A 258 -20.67 19.80 6.75
C GLU A 258 -19.33 20.13 7.46
N GLU A 259 -18.47 19.14 7.70
CA GLU A 259 -17.13 19.35 8.29
C GLU A 259 -16.10 19.98 7.34
N ARG A 260 -16.38 20.08 6.03
CA ARG A 260 -15.48 20.80 5.11
C ARG A 260 -15.71 22.30 5.25
N GLU A 261 -14.76 23.00 5.85
CA GLU A 261 -14.72 24.46 5.80
C GLU A 261 -14.90 24.92 4.34
N PRO A 262 -15.84 25.85 4.07
CA PRO A 262 -16.15 26.26 2.71
C PRO A 262 -14.88 26.75 2.03
N VAL A 263 -14.68 26.36 0.77
CA VAL A 263 -13.51 26.74 -0.04
C VAL A 263 -13.24 28.25 0.00
N ALA A 264 -14.29 29.07 0.18
CA ALA A 264 -14.19 30.51 0.41
C ALA A 264 -13.39 30.90 1.66
N LYS A 265 -13.51 30.17 2.78
CA LYS A 265 -12.68 30.39 3.98
C LYS A 265 -11.21 30.02 3.74
N ILE A 266 -10.95 28.93 3.02
CA ILE A 266 -9.59 28.53 2.64
C ILE A 266 -8.97 29.58 1.72
N ALA A 267 -9.72 30.07 0.74
CA ALA A 267 -9.29 31.15 -0.14
C ALA A 267 -8.99 32.45 0.64
N ALA A 268 -9.88 32.85 1.55
CA ALA A 268 -9.67 34.02 2.41
C ALA A 268 -8.45 33.87 3.34
N ALA A 269 -8.24 32.68 3.90
CA ALA A 269 -7.05 32.38 4.71
C ALA A 269 -5.77 32.45 3.87
N MET A 270 -5.81 31.96 2.63
CA MET A 270 -4.67 32.01 1.70
C MET A 270 -4.36 33.44 1.23
N GLU A 271 -5.37 34.26 0.98
CA GLU A 271 -5.21 35.70 0.71
C GLU A 271 -4.61 36.42 1.91
N SER A 272 -5.09 36.14 3.14
CA SER A 272 -4.51 36.70 4.36
C SER A 272 -3.05 36.28 4.55
N LEU A 273 -2.71 35.02 4.26
CA LEU A 273 -1.33 34.52 4.33
C LEU A 273 -0.43 35.24 3.31
N SER A 274 -0.91 35.41 2.08
CA SER A 274 -0.19 36.12 1.02
C SER A 274 0.06 37.59 1.39
N SER A 275 -0.95 38.29 1.89
CA SER A 275 -0.81 39.68 2.36
C SER A 275 0.22 39.80 3.50
N ASN A 276 0.17 38.89 4.47
CA ASN A 276 1.12 38.87 5.59
C ASN A 276 2.55 38.57 5.11
N PHE A 277 2.73 37.70 4.12
CA PHE A 277 4.04 37.39 3.55
C PHE A 277 4.73 38.63 2.95
N PHE A 278 3.98 39.49 2.25
CA PHE A 278 4.53 40.75 1.73
C PHE A 278 4.94 41.71 2.85
N GLN A 279 4.12 41.83 3.91
CA GLN A 279 4.46 42.66 5.07
C GLN A 279 5.73 42.15 5.77
N TYR A 280 5.87 40.84 5.96
CA TYR A 280 7.09 40.25 6.52
C TYR A 280 8.30 40.48 5.62
N THR A 281 8.14 40.40 4.31
CA THR A 281 9.24 40.65 3.36
C THR A 281 9.75 42.09 3.46
N GLU A 282 8.85 43.07 3.55
CA GLU A 282 9.24 44.48 3.76
C GLU A 282 9.89 44.71 5.13
N TYR A 283 9.37 44.07 6.19
CA TYR A 283 10.00 44.11 7.51
C TYR A 283 11.42 43.52 7.50
N PHE A 284 11.62 42.36 6.84
CA PHE A 284 12.93 41.74 6.70
C PHE A 284 13.90 42.59 5.89
N LYS A 285 13.44 43.27 4.83
CA LYS A 285 14.26 44.24 4.09
C LYS A 285 14.73 45.36 5.02
N GLY A 286 13.82 45.95 5.81
CA GLY A 286 14.13 46.96 6.81
C GLY A 286 15.21 46.48 7.79
N LEU A 287 15.02 45.30 8.38
CA LEU A 287 15.97 44.72 9.33
C LEU A 287 17.35 44.42 8.68
N LEU A 288 17.36 44.02 7.41
CA LEU A 288 18.60 43.81 6.65
C LEU A 288 19.33 45.13 6.38
N TYR A 289 18.61 46.23 6.12
CA TYR A 289 19.20 47.56 5.99
C TYR A 289 19.82 48.03 7.31
N ASP A 290 19.10 47.89 8.42
CA ASP A 290 19.58 48.26 9.76
C ASP A 290 20.83 47.45 10.16
N ALA A 291 20.80 46.13 9.94
CA ALA A 291 21.93 45.27 10.23
C ALA A 291 23.17 45.64 9.39
N ASN A 292 22.97 46.03 8.13
CA ASN A 292 24.05 46.46 7.26
C ASN A 292 24.62 47.82 7.68
N ASP A 293 23.79 48.76 8.14
CA ASP A 293 24.26 50.04 8.68
C ASP A 293 25.07 49.84 9.97
N ILE A 294 24.58 49.01 10.88
CA ILE A 294 25.30 48.61 12.10
C ILE A 294 26.65 47.97 11.74
N SER A 295 26.66 47.04 10.78
CA SER A 295 27.91 46.43 10.30
C SER A 295 28.87 47.48 9.77
N ASN A 296 28.43 48.40 8.92
CA ASN A 296 29.27 49.47 8.38
C ASN A 296 29.78 50.42 9.47
N MET A 297 28.99 50.69 10.51
CA MET A 297 29.40 51.50 11.66
C MET A 297 30.48 50.79 12.50
N LEU A 298 30.27 49.52 12.85
CA LEU A 298 31.24 48.71 13.60
C LEU A 298 32.57 48.59 12.84
N SER A 299 32.47 48.37 11.55
CA SER A 299 33.58 48.31 10.61
C SER A 299 34.39 49.61 10.55
N ARG A 300 33.73 50.76 10.46
CA ARG A 300 34.40 52.07 10.54
C ARG A 300 35.14 52.24 11.86
N ASN A 301 34.54 51.80 12.96
CA ASN A 301 35.17 51.86 14.29
C ASN A 301 36.35 50.90 14.43
N LEU A 302 36.25 49.68 13.90
CA LEU A 302 37.35 48.72 13.87
C LEU A 302 38.50 49.22 13.01
N ALA A 303 38.22 49.75 11.82
CA ALA A 303 39.23 50.35 10.96
C ALA A 303 39.96 51.50 11.67
N ARG A 304 39.21 52.42 12.30
CA ARG A 304 39.79 53.50 13.13
C ARG A 304 40.65 52.98 14.27
N THR A 305 40.20 51.93 14.95
CA THR A 305 40.89 51.36 16.12
C THR A 305 42.17 50.64 15.70
N SER A 306 42.10 49.78 14.67
CA SER A 306 43.27 49.08 14.11
C SER A 306 44.30 50.07 13.57
N TYR A 307 43.84 51.15 12.94
CA TYR A 307 44.70 52.21 12.43
C TYR A 307 45.38 53.00 13.55
N ALA A 308 44.64 53.38 14.59
CA ALA A 308 45.17 54.06 15.77
C ALA A 308 46.16 53.19 16.57
N ILE A 309 45.93 51.87 16.63
CA ILE A 309 46.81 50.92 17.31
C ILE A 309 48.09 50.65 16.50
N GLN A 310 48.01 50.57 15.17
CA GLN A 310 49.19 50.29 14.35
C GLN A 310 50.13 51.48 14.15
N ARG A 311 49.70 52.73 14.36
CA ARG A 311 50.51 53.90 13.99
C ARG A 311 50.49 55.02 15.03
N GLN A 312 51.32 54.88 16.06
CA GLN A 312 51.77 55.99 16.93
C GLN A 312 52.81 56.92 16.25
N GLY A 313 53.06 56.79 14.94
CA GLY A 313 53.97 57.64 14.17
C GLY A 313 53.23 58.48 13.12
N LYS A 314 53.74 59.68 12.81
CA LYS A 314 53.19 60.59 11.78
C LYS A 314 53.12 59.84 10.44
N VAL A 315 51.91 59.59 9.97
CA VAL A 315 51.68 58.92 8.69
C VAL A 315 51.97 59.89 7.56
N ASP A 316 52.87 59.50 6.68
CA ASP A 316 53.03 60.18 5.40
C ASP A 316 51.84 59.82 4.49
N VAL A 317 50.95 60.80 4.28
CA VAL A 317 49.79 60.69 3.39
C VAL A 317 50.21 60.23 1.99
N THR A 318 51.41 60.63 1.54
CA THR A 318 52.00 60.23 0.25
C THR A 318 52.12 58.71 0.13
N VAL A 319 52.51 58.02 1.20
CA VAL A 319 52.61 56.55 1.23
C VAL A 319 51.22 55.93 1.13
N GLY A 320 50.25 56.47 1.86
CA GLY A 320 48.86 56.00 1.82
C GLY A 320 48.24 56.14 0.43
N LEU A 321 48.49 57.26 -0.25
CA LEU A 321 48.04 57.50 -1.61
C LEU A 321 48.73 56.58 -2.63
N LYS A 322 50.05 56.34 -2.50
CA LYS A 322 50.79 55.37 -3.33
C LYS A 322 50.24 53.95 -3.18
N ASP A 323 49.97 53.54 -1.94
CA ASP A 323 49.38 52.23 -1.63
C ASP A 323 47.94 52.09 -2.17
N PHE A 324 47.14 53.16 -2.12
CA PHE A 324 45.82 53.18 -2.78
C PHE A 324 45.95 52.98 -4.29
N VAL A 325 46.90 53.66 -4.95
CA VAL A 325 47.14 53.52 -6.38
C VAL A 325 47.47 52.08 -6.77
N LEU A 326 48.32 51.42 -5.99
CA LEU A 326 48.66 50.01 -6.21
C LEU A 326 47.45 49.09 -5.98
N THR A 327 46.69 49.34 -4.92
CA THR A 327 45.49 48.55 -4.60
C THR A 327 44.42 48.67 -5.68
N TRP A 328 44.21 49.87 -6.24
CA TRP A 328 43.25 50.07 -7.32
C TRP A 328 43.72 49.45 -8.63
N THR A 329 44.98 49.69 -9.02
CA THR A 329 45.47 49.28 -10.35
C THR A 329 45.82 47.80 -10.43
N LEU A 330 46.50 47.25 -9.42
CA LEU A 330 46.95 45.86 -9.40
C LEU A 330 46.02 44.96 -8.60
N GLY A 331 45.52 45.45 -7.47
CA GLY A 331 44.64 44.70 -6.59
C GLY A 331 43.25 44.54 -7.17
N TYR A 332 42.57 45.64 -7.48
CA TYR A 332 41.20 45.64 -8.02
C TYR A 332 41.18 45.34 -9.51
N GLY A 333 41.95 46.08 -10.31
CA GLY A 333 42.09 45.86 -11.76
C GLY A 333 40.77 45.87 -12.55
N LYS A 334 39.70 46.44 -11.97
CA LYS A 334 38.32 46.37 -12.47
C LYS A 334 37.78 44.93 -12.66
N ASP A 335 38.37 43.95 -11.97
CA ASP A 335 37.86 42.58 -12.01
C ASP A 335 36.53 42.51 -11.25
N LYS A 336 35.45 42.24 -11.99
CA LYS A 336 34.10 42.07 -11.43
C LYS A 336 34.03 40.96 -10.37
N LYS A 337 34.95 39.98 -10.40
CA LYS A 337 35.04 38.92 -9.38
C LYS A 337 35.61 39.43 -8.06
N LEU A 338 36.36 40.52 -8.06
CA LEU A 338 36.90 41.13 -6.84
C LEU A 338 35.90 42.09 -6.18
N LEU A 339 34.77 42.39 -6.83
CA LEU A 339 33.61 43.04 -6.19
C LEU A 339 32.86 42.13 -5.21
N LEU A 340 33.49 41.05 -4.72
CA LEU A 340 33.00 40.26 -3.59
C LEU A 340 33.03 41.11 -2.31
N LYS A 341 32.07 40.82 -1.40
CA LYS A 341 31.87 41.58 -0.17
C LYS A 341 33.17 41.91 0.62
N PRO A 342 34.14 40.98 0.79
CA PRO A 342 35.32 41.27 1.62
C PRO A 342 36.27 42.31 1.02
N PHE A 343 36.60 42.22 -0.28
CA PHE A 343 37.54 43.14 -0.92
C PHE A 343 36.94 44.53 -1.10
N LEU A 344 35.68 44.60 -1.56
CA LEU A 344 34.99 45.89 -1.70
C LEU A 344 34.86 46.60 -0.35
N PHE A 345 34.63 45.84 0.72
CA PHE A 345 34.57 46.37 2.07
C PHE A 345 35.92 46.96 2.54
N ASP A 346 37.02 46.24 2.30
CA ASP A 346 38.37 46.70 2.64
C ASP A 346 38.75 47.96 1.85
N LEU A 347 38.49 47.95 0.53
CA LEU A 347 38.72 49.09 -0.34
C LEU A 347 37.94 50.33 0.10
N ARG A 348 36.66 50.18 0.47
CA ARG A 348 35.84 51.30 0.99
C ARG A 348 36.38 51.84 2.30
N SER A 349 36.77 50.95 3.22
CA SER A 349 37.35 51.34 4.50
C SER A 349 38.64 52.14 4.28
N LYS A 350 39.50 51.69 3.36
CA LYS A 350 40.72 52.37 2.96
C LYS A 350 40.45 53.74 2.34
N CYS A 351 39.44 53.86 1.48
CA CYS A 351 39.02 55.16 0.91
C CYS A 351 38.62 56.16 2.00
N LEU A 352 37.79 55.73 2.96
CA LEU A 352 37.31 56.60 4.03
C LEU A 352 38.46 57.04 4.95
N LEU A 353 39.36 56.13 5.31
CA LEU A 353 40.54 56.46 6.12
C LEU A 353 41.44 57.46 5.39
N LEU A 354 41.81 57.18 4.14
CA LEU A 354 42.67 58.07 3.36
C LEU A 354 42.02 59.43 3.12
N SER A 355 40.69 59.49 2.96
CA SER A 355 39.98 60.76 2.84
C SER A 355 40.14 61.61 4.11
N GLU A 356 40.04 61.00 5.28
CA GLU A 356 40.19 61.70 6.57
C GLU A 356 41.63 62.20 6.75
N GLU A 357 42.63 61.38 6.44
CA GLU A 357 44.04 61.74 6.55
C GLU A 357 44.43 62.85 5.58
N THR A 358 43.96 62.75 4.33
CA THR A 358 44.26 63.74 3.30
C THR A 358 43.67 65.10 3.69
N LEU A 359 42.41 65.12 4.15
CA LEU A 359 41.77 66.35 4.62
C LEU A 359 42.46 66.92 5.86
N ARG A 360 42.85 66.07 6.82
CA ARG A 360 43.59 66.48 8.02
C ARG A 360 44.93 67.13 7.67
N SER A 361 45.69 66.56 6.73
CA SER A 361 46.97 67.10 6.30
C SER A 361 46.85 68.52 5.72
N THR A 362 45.73 68.85 5.07
CA THR A 362 45.47 70.21 4.58
C THR A 362 45.20 71.22 5.70
N ILE A 363 44.67 70.76 6.84
CA ILE A 363 44.47 71.59 8.04
C ILE A 363 45.81 71.84 8.74
N GLU A 364 46.68 70.84 8.77
CA GLU A 364 47.99 70.93 9.42
C GLU A 364 48.97 71.83 8.65
N ASN A 365 48.82 71.97 7.33
CA ASN A 365 49.72 72.76 6.48
C ASN A 365 48.94 73.74 5.59
N PRO A 366 48.27 74.76 6.15
CA PRO A 366 47.30 75.59 5.44
C PRO A 366 47.87 76.35 4.22
N ASP A 367 49.17 76.65 4.22
CA ASP A 367 49.83 77.45 3.18
C ASP A 367 50.36 76.62 1.99
N SER A 368 50.18 75.30 2.01
CA SER A 368 50.65 74.45 0.91
C SER A 368 49.84 74.68 -0.37
N SER A 369 50.54 74.94 -1.48
CA SER A 369 49.95 75.03 -2.82
C SER A 369 49.25 73.73 -3.25
N LEU A 370 49.56 72.60 -2.59
CA LEU A 370 48.98 71.29 -2.84
C LEU A 370 47.62 71.07 -2.15
N ASN A 371 47.23 71.93 -1.20
CA ASN A 371 46.03 71.73 -0.39
C ASN A 371 44.74 71.57 -1.19
N LYS A 372 44.60 72.32 -2.29
CA LYS A 372 43.43 72.22 -3.15
C LYS A 372 43.31 70.83 -3.80
N ALA A 373 44.43 70.30 -4.30
CA ALA A 373 44.47 68.97 -4.89
C ALA A 373 44.20 67.88 -3.84
N MET A 374 44.78 68.01 -2.65
CA MET A 374 44.55 67.11 -1.53
C MET A 374 43.07 67.13 -1.07
N GLN A 375 42.44 68.30 -0.97
CA GLN A 375 41.02 68.41 -0.64
C GLN A 375 40.12 67.74 -1.67
N ASP A 376 40.38 67.96 -2.97
CA ASP A 376 39.61 67.34 -4.05
C ASP A 376 39.72 65.81 -4.00
N ILE A 377 40.95 65.28 -3.87
CA ILE A 377 41.20 63.84 -3.69
C ILE A 377 40.47 63.31 -2.45
N GLY A 378 40.54 64.01 -1.32
CA GLY A 378 39.85 63.64 -0.08
C GLY A 378 38.34 63.54 -0.26
N VAL A 379 37.72 64.53 -0.90
CA VAL A 379 36.27 64.52 -1.19
C VAL A 379 35.89 63.37 -2.11
N LYS A 380 36.66 63.12 -3.18
CA LYS A 380 36.40 62.02 -4.12
C LYS A 380 36.58 60.65 -3.45
N LEU A 381 37.62 60.45 -2.64
CA LEU A 381 37.81 59.24 -1.84
C LEU A 381 36.65 59.01 -0.86
N CYS A 382 36.16 60.06 -0.21
CA CYS A 382 34.99 59.98 0.67
C CYS A 382 33.74 59.56 -0.13
N LYS A 383 33.53 60.13 -1.32
CA LYS A 383 32.43 59.75 -2.22
C LYS A 383 32.54 58.27 -2.64
N LEU A 384 33.71 57.82 -3.09
CA LEU A 384 33.97 56.44 -3.50
C LEU A 384 33.76 55.46 -2.34
N GLY A 385 34.26 55.79 -1.13
CA GLY A 385 34.07 54.97 0.06
C GLY A 385 32.62 54.84 0.53
N ASN A 386 31.77 55.81 0.19
CA ASN A 386 30.34 55.80 0.51
C ASN A 386 29.46 55.15 -0.58
N MET A 387 29.99 54.91 -1.78
CA MET A 387 29.25 54.15 -2.79
C MET A 387 28.96 52.73 -2.29
N MET A 388 27.69 52.34 -2.32
CA MET A 388 27.27 50.96 -2.07
C MET A 388 27.20 50.26 -3.42
N LEU A 389 27.55 48.98 -3.53
CA LEU A 389 27.29 48.21 -4.75
C LEU A 389 26.39 47.05 -4.35
N THR A 390 25.11 47.11 -4.71
CA THR A 390 24.19 45.98 -4.53
C THR A 390 24.20 45.12 -5.78
N ARG A 391 24.59 43.86 -5.63
CA ARG A 391 24.53 42.87 -6.70
C ARG A 391 23.13 42.24 -6.69
N ASP A 392 22.21 42.82 -7.45
CA ASP A 392 20.94 42.16 -7.73
C ASP A 392 21.19 41.00 -8.68
N GLY A 393 20.68 39.81 -8.32
CA GLY A 393 21.15 38.49 -8.77
C GLY A 393 21.31 38.24 -10.27
N TYR A 394 20.90 39.15 -11.16
CA TYR A 394 21.06 39.04 -12.61
C TYR A 394 21.34 40.35 -13.40
N VAL A 395 21.51 41.52 -12.76
CA VAL A 395 21.75 42.81 -13.48
C VAL A 395 22.87 43.62 -12.80
N ALA A 396 23.53 44.50 -13.57
CA ALA A 396 24.64 45.37 -13.14
C ALA A 396 24.40 46.00 -11.76
N ALA A 397 25.44 46.00 -10.91
CA ALA A 397 25.29 46.45 -9.54
C ALA A 397 24.91 47.94 -9.50
N HIS A 398 23.75 48.24 -8.93
CA HIS A 398 23.38 49.61 -8.59
C HIS A 398 23.75 49.90 -7.14
N SER A 399 24.15 51.13 -6.87
CA SER A 399 24.28 51.68 -5.54
C SER A 399 22.92 52.03 -4.96
N ILE A 400 22.80 51.99 -3.64
CA ILE A 400 21.66 52.57 -2.91
C ILE A 400 21.54 54.09 -3.19
N GLN A 401 22.62 54.73 -3.66
CA GLN A 401 22.64 56.11 -4.17
C GLN A 401 22.47 56.23 -5.70
N GLY A 402 22.19 55.13 -6.41
CA GLY A 402 21.95 55.12 -7.86
C GLY A 402 23.16 54.86 -8.76
N SER A 403 24.39 54.92 -8.24
CA SER A 403 25.61 54.74 -9.04
C SER A 403 25.83 53.32 -9.57
N SER A 404 26.14 53.23 -10.86
CA SER A 404 26.54 51.99 -11.55
C SER A 404 27.96 51.54 -11.20
N ILE A 405 28.33 50.29 -11.54
CA ILE A 405 29.73 49.80 -11.45
C ILE A 405 30.63 50.67 -12.33
N GLU A 406 30.12 51.10 -13.47
CA GLU A 406 30.79 51.99 -14.40
C GLU A 406 31.11 53.33 -13.71
N GLU A 407 30.14 53.96 -13.03
CA GLU A 407 30.40 55.18 -12.24
C GLU A 407 31.40 54.96 -11.10
N PHE A 408 31.36 53.80 -10.43
CA PHE A 408 32.34 53.46 -9.39
C PHE A 408 33.76 53.37 -9.97
N ASN A 409 33.89 52.72 -11.13
CA ASN A 409 35.15 52.57 -11.84
C ASN A 409 35.68 53.91 -12.36
N ASP A 410 34.81 54.73 -12.92
CA ASP A 410 35.16 56.03 -13.49
C ASP A 410 35.63 56.98 -12.39
N LEU A 411 34.93 57.03 -11.26
CA LEU A 411 35.34 57.84 -10.11
C LEU A 411 36.68 57.38 -9.54
N GLY A 412 36.90 56.07 -9.41
CA GLY A 412 38.17 55.58 -8.91
C GLY A 412 39.34 55.85 -9.87
N ASP A 413 39.15 55.71 -11.17
CA ASP A 413 40.18 56.06 -12.17
C ASP A 413 40.50 57.56 -12.17
N GLU A 414 39.50 58.41 -11.98
CA GLU A 414 39.67 59.85 -11.79
C GLU A 414 40.55 60.13 -10.56
N ILE A 415 40.21 59.54 -9.40
CA ILE A 415 40.99 59.67 -8.17
C ILE A 415 42.45 59.24 -8.38
N ILE A 416 42.69 58.15 -9.09
CA ILE A 416 44.06 57.65 -9.36
C ILE A 416 44.86 58.63 -10.21
N THR A 417 44.20 59.27 -11.17
CA THR A 417 44.81 60.29 -12.02
C THR A 417 45.20 61.52 -11.18
N ASP A 418 44.29 61.98 -10.32
CA ASP A 418 44.55 63.11 -9.42
C ASP A 418 45.68 62.82 -8.43
N ILE A 419 45.69 61.61 -7.85
CA ILE A 419 46.75 61.18 -6.94
C ILE A 419 48.11 61.19 -7.65
N ARG A 420 48.22 60.64 -8.87
CA ARG A 420 49.49 60.65 -9.61
C ARG A 420 49.97 62.07 -9.91
N ASN A 421 49.06 62.95 -10.29
CA ASN A 421 49.38 64.35 -10.54
C ASN A 421 49.86 65.06 -9.27
N LEU A 422 49.24 64.77 -8.12
CA LEU A 422 49.67 65.29 -6.81
C LEU A 422 51.06 64.76 -6.45
N LEU A 423 51.29 63.45 -6.57
CA LEU A 423 52.59 62.82 -6.26
C LEU A 423 53.71 63.40 -7.12
N GLN A 424 53.47 63.63 -8.41
CA GLN A 424 54.44 64.26 -9.29
C GLN A 424 54.74 65.73 -8.90
N GLN A 425 53.75 66.46 -8.41
CA GLN A 425 53.95 67.83 -7.91
C GLN A 425 54.78 67.84 -6.62
N ILE A 426 54.55 66.87 -5.73
CA ILE A 426 55.35 66.69 -4.51
C ILE A 426 56.81 66.41 -4.89
N GLU A 427 57.05 65.43 -5.78
CA GLU A 427 58.41 65.07 -6.23
C GLU A 427 59.14 66.27 -6.86
N LYS A 428 58.46 67.06 -7.72
CA LYS A 428 59.03 68.29 -8.28
C LYS A 428 59.30 69.37 -7.22
N ALA A 429 58.46 69.50 -6.21
CA ALA A 429 58.67 70.45 -5.14
C ALA A 429 59.88 70.05 -4.28
N GLU A 430 60.07 68.75 -4.06
CA GLU A 430 61.23 68.18 -3.37
C GLU A 430 62.53 68.38 -4.17
N GLU A 431 62.50 68.22 -5.50
CA GLU A 431 63.67 68.49 -6.37
C GLU A 431 64.08 69.97 -6.39
N ASN A 432 63.13 70.89 -6.16
CA ASN A 432 63.38 72.34 -6.13
C ASN A 432 63.78 72.85 -4.74
N LEU A 433 63.70 72.03 -3.69
CA LEU A 433 64.29 72.38 -2.40
C LEU A 433 65.81 72.36 -2.57
N PRO A 434 66.53 73.42 -2.17
CA PRO A 434 67.99 73.42 -2.24
C PRO A 434 68.51 72.17 -1.53
N SER A 435 69.37 71.40 -2.20
CA SER A 435 69.92 70.20 -1.59
C SER A 435 70.55 70.60 -0.26
N ASN A 436 70.16 69.91 0.82
CA ASN A 436 70.67 70.18 2.18
C ASN A 436 72.22 70.11 2.25
N ASP A 437 72.90 69.65 1.20
CA ASP A 437 74.34 69.67 1.04
C ASP A 437 74.91 71.10 0.91
N GLU A 438 74.17 72.07 0.35
CA GLU A 438 74.60 73.48 0.30
C GLU A 438 74.37 74.19 1.64
N GLU A 439 73.28 73.88 2.34
CA GLU A 439 73.00 74.45 3.66
C GLU A 439 73.91 73.85 4.75
N SER A 440 74.26 72.56 4.65
CA SER A 440 75.26 71.93 5.52
C SER A 440 76.68 72.43 5.24
N SER A 441 76.99 72.82 3.99
CA SER A 441 78.28 73.45 3.66
C SER A 441 78.34 74.90 4.16
N ALA A 442 77.24 75.67 4.09
CA ALA A 442 77.18 77.01 4.63
C ALA A 442 77.26 77.03 6.18
N VAL A 443 76.62 76.08 6.85
CA VAL A 443 76.71 75.91 8.32
C VAL A 443 78.09 75.40 8.74
N ALA A 444 78.72 74.49 7.97
CA ALA A 444 80.09 74.04 8.23
C ALA A 444 81.13 75.16 8.03
N VAL A 445 80.97 76.03 7.02
CA VAL A 445 81.85 77.19 6.78
C VAL A 445 81.67 78.27 7.85
N GLN A 446 80.44 78.53 8.31
CA GLN A 446 80.20 79.42 9.45
C GLN A 446 80.77 78.86 10.77
N GLN A 447 80.72 77.54 10.99
CA GLN A 447 81.34 76.92 12.16
C GLN A 447 82.88 76.91 12.10
N SER A 448 83.49 76.82 10.90
CA SER A 448 84.95 76.95 10.76
C SER A 448 85.46 78.39 10.96
N GLU A 449 84.73 79.42 10.49
CA GLU A 449 85.13 80.82 10.71
C GLU A 449 85.03 81.27 12.18
N ILE A 450 84.13 80.66 12.98
CA ILE A 450 84.03 80.91 14.42
C ILE A 450 85.20 80.24 15.18
N SER A 451 85.76 79.14 14.65
CA SER A 451 86.89 78.44 15.26
C SER A 451 88.26 79.06 14.97
N GLU A 452 88.41 79.90 13.94
CA GLU A 452 89.67 80.60 13.61
C GLU A 452 89.79 82.00 14.26
N LYS A 453 88.68 82.56 14.78
CA LYS A 453 88.66 83.85 15.49
C LYS A 453 88.70 83.72 17.02
N SER A 454 88.75 82.49 17.55
CA SER A 454 89.05 82.16 18.95
C SER A 454 90.46 81.60 19.06
#